data_AF-A0A2H0ZBK8-F1
#
_entry.id   AF-A0A2H0ZBK8-F1
#
_cell.length_a   1.000
_cell.length_b   1.000
_cell.length_c   1.000
_cell.angle_alpha   90.00
_cell.angle_beta   90.00
_cell.angle_gamma   90.00
#
_symmetry.space_group_name_H-M   'P 1'
#
loop_
_entity.id
_entity.type
_entity.pdbx_description
1 polymer ?
#
loop_
_entity_poly.entity_id
_entity_poly.type
_entity_poly.pdbx_seq_one_letter_code
_entity_poly.pdbx_strand_id
1 'polypeptide(L)'
;AGREPESWDILPAIDEIVFSPRAVGFAARDGRRFILTRSSKTFSPAGEDGFKSEFSENAGGKTAVILENRGINSSVLLKTSAGVNIETTDAYCSEGSNTGHSLKIGGVTFNDRVRPCASVGAAEIENGRLWLGTRYDGEYGEYPADGIVVQSLQDGALIKQISNKEGLAGNLIRAIKLDPYAKNVWTAAHLGINELSPDFKILFTGYFYEGFDENTGSSVIKLSSSPVGSAGLAVLQRKIGVKDKAGYYAAVLSIPPETRNCFNPYGWDQLSKCPDSNRGFLPGEFNALVPFLISAIRSGTGDYMREALAQICFFKDPAIADLLAEMEADQALMAKWNFYVRACADKYSSMGIISEKKKAERAGTLLRQIAGGLAKYNLAVINNSFPPDYEVQQSIIEGAKSLLAMGDSRGMKLINDHFLRSAGGHSTPNSMLFTDMAQQFYNYNEFLPAILSGIQKFYGAPAGGGCLYLDMTYTDETRKSRLNAGNLPALLKAAENATHPETVPHQPSQAEAAYVSCKTALESQLKDKTVREEFRRRIYPSLTPARKKIADDILTTTEK
;
A
#
# COMPACT_ATOMS: atom_id res chain seq x y z
N ALA A 1 1.18 4.20 7.13
CA ALA A 1 1.07 3.12 8.12
C ALA A 1 0.64 1.87 7.37
N GLY A 2 1.19 0.71 7.72
CA GLY A 2 1.01 -0.55 7.02
C GLY A 2 1.91 -1.59 7.67
N ARG A 3 1.38 -2.77 8.01
CA ARG A 3 2.25 -3.91 8.35
C ARG A 3 3.03 -4.32 7.10
N GLU A 4 4.33 -4.53 7.26
CA GLU A 4 5.12 -5.18 6.21
C GLU A 4 4.63 -6.61 5.98
N PRO A 5 4.33 -7.03 4.75
CA PRO A 5 3.82 -8.38 4.51
C PRO A 5 4.79 -9.43 5.06
N GLU A 6 4.26 -10.35 5.85
CA GLU A 6 5.05 -11.43 6.43
C GLU A 6 5.08 -12.64 5.49
N SER A 7 6.10 -13.49 5.62
CA SER A 7 6.30 -14.64 4.74
C SER A 7 5.14 -15.64 4.72
N TRP A 8 4.26 -15.59 5.72
CA TRP A 8 3.10 -16.46 5.84
C TRP A 8 1.82 -15.90 5.24
N ASP A 9 1.78 -14.62 4.84
CA ASP A 9 0.61 -13.98 4.21
C ASP A 9 0.23 -14.61 2.86
N ILE A 10 1.12 -15.44 2.31
CA ILE A 10 0.93 -16.13 1.03
C ILE A 10 0.58 -17.59 1.15
N LEU A 11 0.76 -18.13 2.35
CA LEU A 11 0.36 -19.48 2.66
C LEU A 11 -1.17 -19.52 2.73
N PRO A 12 -1.79 -20.67 2.39
CA PRO A 12 -3.23 -20.79 2.41
C PRO A 12 -3.78 -20.58 3.82
N ALA A 13 -4.70 -19.62 3.97
CA ALA A 13 -5.48 -19.44 5.17
C ALA A 13 -6.57 -20.52 5.25
N ILE A 14 -6.22 -21.70 5.78
CA ILE A 14 -7.13 -22.83 5.94
C ILE A 14 -8.19 -22.51 7.01
N ASP A 15 -9.46 -22.60 6.63
CA ASP A 15 -10.62 -22.36 7.50
C ASP A 15 -11.63 -23.53 7.46
N GLU A 16 -11.30 -24.60 6.76
CA GLU A 16 -12.12 -25.80 6.63
C GLU A 16 -11.25 -27.05 6.69
N ILE A 17 -11.71 -28.01 7.51
CA ILE A 17 -11.12 -29.35 7.63
C ILE A 17 -12.25 -30.37 7.49
N VAL A 18 -12.07 -31.32 6.57
CA VAL A 18 -13.01 -32.42 6.31
C VAL A 18 -12.28 -33.75 6.39
N PHE A 19 -13.02 -34.83 6.63
CA PHE A 19 -12.45 -36.16 6.87
C PHE A 19 -13.09 -37.21 5.99
N SER A 20 -12.27 -38.15 5.52
CA SER A 20 -12.67 -39.47 5.06
C SER A 20 -11.90 -40.53 5.86
N PRO A 21 -12.30 -41.81 5.79
CA PRO A 21 -11.53 -42.90 6.38
C PRO A 21 -10.09 -42.99 5.84
N ARG A 22 -9.82 -42.45 4.64
CA ARG A 22 -8.54 -42.57 3.93
C ARG A 22 -7.71 -41.29 3.96
N ALA A 23 -8.34 -40.13 4.15
CA ALA A 23 -7.67 -38.84 4.00
C ALA A 23 -8.23 -37.76 4.95
N VAL A 24 -7.48 -36.67 5.06
CA VAL A 24 -7.89 -35.40 5.67
C VAL A 24 -7.85 -34.32 4.59
N GLY A 25 -8.94 -33.60 4.42
CA GLY A 25 -9.08 -32.52 3.45
C GLY A 25 -8.97 -31.16 4.12
N PHE A 26 -8.29 -30.23 3.46
CA PHE A 26 -8.13 -28.84 3.90
C PHE A 26 -8.59 -27.91 2.79
N ALA A 27 -9.46 -26.94 3.11
CA ALA A 27 -9.86 -25.88 2.19
C ALA A 27 -9.43 -24.52 2.74
N ALA A 28 -8.88 -23.69 1.85
CA ALA A 28 -8.44 -22.33 2.14
C ALA A 28 -9.52 -21.31 1.76
N ARG A 29 -9.51 -20.15 2.43
CA ARG A 29 -10.38 -19.01 2.12
C ARG A 29 -10.27 -18.53 0.66
N ASP A 30 -9.12 -18.72 0.03
CA ASP A 30 -8.87 -18.36 -1.37
C ASP A 30 -9.29 -19.45 -2.38
N GLY A 31 -9.98 -20.50 -1.91
CA GLY A 31 -10.52 -21.58 -2.74
C GLY A 31 -9.55 -22.72 -3.03
N ARG A 32 -8.27 -22.61 -2.64
CA ARG A 32 -7.32 -23.73 -2.74
C ARG A 32 -7.74 -24.88 -1.84
N ARG A 33 -7.55 -26.11 -2.32
CA ARG A 33 -7.93 -27.34 -1.63
C ARG A 33 -6.79 -28.34 -1.64
N PHE A 34 -6.67 -29.09 -0.55
CA PHE A 34 -5.57 -30.00 -0.33
C PHE A 34 -6.04 -31.31 0.31
N ILE A 35 -5.40 -32.42 -0.05
CA ILE A 35 -5.67 -33.75 0.49
C ILE A 35 -4.40 -34.26 1.14
N LEU A 36 -4.52 -34.71 2.39
CA LEU A 36 -3.49 -35.45 3.11
C LEU A 36 -3.92 -36.91 3.26
N THR A 37 -3.27 -37.82 2.55
CA THR A 37 -3.53 -39.26 2.68
C THR A 37 -3.03 -39.78 4.02
N ARG A 38 -3.86 -40.53 4.76
CA ARG A 38 -3.53 -40.96 6.13
C ARG A 38 -2.36 -41.96 6.19
N SER A 39 -2.33 -42.93 5.27
CA SER A 39 -1.36 -44.02 5.28
C SER A 39 0.04 -43.56 4.86
N SER A 40 0.13 -42.76 3.80
CA SER A 40 1.41 -42.29 3.26
C SER A 40 1.83 -40.91 3.78
N LYS A 41 0.92 -40.19 4.47
CA LYS A 41 1.08 -38.78 4.85
C LYS A 41 1.45 -37.88 3.65
N THR A 42 1.04 -38.27 2.45
CA THR A 42 1.25 -37.49 1.22
C THR A 42 0.27 -36.33 1.19
N PHE A 43 0.78 -35.11 1.03
CA PHE A 43 0.01 -33.88 0.89
C PHE A 43 0.01 -33.42 -0.57
N SER A 44 -1.16 -33.23 -1.16
CA SER A 44 -1.29 -32.84 -2.56
C SER A 44 -2.40 -31.80 -2.76
N PRO A 45 -2.22 -30.83 -3.69
CA PRO A 45 -3.31 -29.99 -4.12
C PRO A 45 -4.39 -30.82 -4.82
N ALA A 46 -5.66 -30.43 -4.65
CA ALA A 46 -6.79 -31.06 -5.30
C ALA A 46 -7.67 -30.04 -6.01
N GLY A 47 -8.14 -30.39 -7.21
CA GLY A 47 -9.23 -29.66 -7.85
C GLY A 47 -10.55 -29.84 -7.09
N GLU A 48 -11.53 -29.01 -7.39
CA GLU A 48 -12.83 -29.04 -6.70
C GLU A 48 -13.51 -30.41 -6.81
N ASP A 49 -13.56 -31.00 -8.00
CA ASP A 49 -14.22 -32.30 -8.22
C ASP A 49 -13.48 -33.44 -7.51
N GLY A 50 -12.14 -33.45 -7.57
CA GLY A 50 -11.34 -34.44 -6.87
C GLY A 50 -11.51 -34.36 -5.35
N PHE A 51 -11.57 -33.15 -4.81
CA PHE A 51 -11.83 -32.93 -3.39
C PHE A 51 -13.25 -33.38 -3.00
N LYS A 52 -14.28 -32.97 -3.75
CA LYS A 52 -15.66 -33.40 -3.49
C LYS A 52 -15.85 -34.91 -3.61
N SER A 53 -15.16 -35.55 -4.56
CA SER A 53 -15.23 -37.00 -4.73
C SER A 53 -14.58 -37.76 -3.58
N GLU A 54 -13.49 -37.25 -2.99
CA GLU A 54 -12.83 -37.90 -1.84
C GLU A 54 -13.64 -37.72 -0.54
N PHE A 55 -14.41 -36.63 -0.42
CA PHE A 55 -15.16 -36.27 0.78
C PHE A 55 -16.68 -36.14 0.52
N SER A 56 -17.27 -36.97 -0.33
CA SER A 56 -18.71 -36.86 -0.66
C SER A 56 -19.64 -37.04 0.55
N GLU A 57 -19.22 -37.84 1.54
CA GLU A 57 -19.89 -38.07 2.82
C GLU A 57 -19.27 -37.22 3.95
N ASN A 58 -19.07 -35.91 3.69
CA ASN A 58 -18.31 -34.98 4.54
C ASN A 58 -18.63 -35.11 6.04
N ALA A 59 -17.67 -35.62 6.83
CA ALA A 59 -17.56 -35.30 8.24
C ALA A 59 -16.60 -34.11 8.42
N GLY A 60 -16.99 -33.09 9.18
CA GLY A 60 -16.22 -31.85 9.36
C GLY A 60 -16.87 -30.65 8.65
N GLY A 61 -16.04 -29.79 8.05
CA GLY A 61 -16.46 -28.60 7.30
C GLY A 61 -15.86 -27.31 7.84
N LYS A 62 -16.42 -26.16 7.42
CA LYS A 62 -15.99 -24.84 7.88
C LYS A 62 -15.97 -24.73 9.41
N THR A 63 -14.90 -24.15 9.95
CA THR A 63 -14.71 -23.96 11.39
C THR A 63 -15.39 -22.70 11.90
N ALA A 64 -15.53 -21.68 11.04
CA ALA A 64 -16.09 -20.38 11.38
C ALA A 64 -16.99 -19.84 10.26
N VAL A 65 -18.04 -19.11 10.62
CA VAL A 65 -18.90 -18.35 9.71
C VAL A 65 -19.07 -16.95 10.28
N ILE A 66 -18.74 -15.93 9.49
CA ILE A 66 -18.94 -14.53 9.90
C ILE A 66 -20.45 -14.24 9.85
N LEU A 67 -21.04 -13.91 10.99
CA LEU A 67 -22.46 -13.51 11.10
C LEU A 67 -22.62 -12.04 10.74
N GLU A 68 -21.74 -11.20 11.25
CA GLU A 68 -21.71 -9.77 10.98
C GLU A 68 -20.26 -9.31 10.81
N ASN A 69 -19.93 -8.82 9.62
CA ASN A 69 -18.62 -8.25 9.33
C ASN A 69 -18.64 -6.76 9.65
N ARG A 70 -18.11 -6.39 10.82
CA ARG A 70 -18.01 -4.99 11.28
C ARG A 70 -16.58 -4.46 11.16
N GLY A 71 -15.66 -5.25 10.57
CA GLY A 71 -14.23 -5.06 10.73
C GLY A 71 -13.84 -5.34 12.18
N ILE A 72 -13.87 -4.30 13.01
CA ILE A 72 -13.63 -4.39 14.46
C ILE A 72 -14.87 -4.96 15.15
N ASN A 73 -14.66 -5.89 16.10
CA ASN A 73 -15.73 -6.57 16.85
C ASN A 73 -16.71 -7.32 15.95
N SER A 74 -16.20 -7.97 14.90
CA SER A 74 -17.01 -8.84 14.04
C SER A 74 -17.57 -10.01 14.86
N SER A 75 -18.82 -10.37 14.57
CA SER A 75 -19.50 -11.50 15.22
C SER A 75 -19.30 -12.76 14.37
N VAL A 76 -18.79 -13.82 14.99
CA VAL A 76 -18.42 -15.06 14.32
C VAL A 76 -19.12 -16.25 14.98
N LEU A 77 -19.66 -17.14 14.17
CA LEU A 77 -20.21 -18.43 14.58
C LEU A 77 -19.17 -19.53 14.34
N LEU A 78 -18.61 -20.06 15.41
CA LEU A 78 -17.69 -21.20 15.40
C LEU A 78 -18.50 -22.51 15.43
N LYS A 79 -18.15 -23.43 14.54
CA LYS A 79 -18.85 -24.70 14.35
C LYS A 79 -18.01 -25.86 14.85
N THR A 80 -18.50 -26.59 15.85
CA THR A 80 -17.86 -27.81 16.36
C THR A 80 -18.26 -29.04 15.54
N SER A 81 -17.50 -30.14 15.63
CA SER A 81 -17.89 -31.43 15.03
C SER A 81 -19.12 -32.05 15.70
N ALA A 82 -19.43 -31.67 16.94
CA ALA A 82 -20.63 -32.12 17.66
C ALA A 82 -21.92 -31.38 17.26
N GLY A 83 -21.86 -30.44 16.31
CA GLY A 83 -23.01 -29.63 15.91
C GLY A 83 -23.37 -28.51 16.89
N VAL A 84 -22.55 -28.29 17.92
CA VAL A 84 -22.68 -27.14 18.83
C VAL A 84 -22.13 -25.91 18.13
N ASN A 85 -22.95 -24.86 18.10
CA ASN A 85 -22.56 -23.53 17.63
C ASN A 85 -22.07 -22.69 18.81
N ILE A 86 -20.94 -22.03 18.63
CA ILE A 86 -20.32 -21.14 19.62
C ILE A 86 -20.22 -19.76 18.98
N GLU A 87 -20.86 -18.76 19.58
CA GLU A 87 -20.79 -17.39 19.10
C GLU A 87 -19.59 -16.69 19.76
N THR A 88 -18.86 -15.88 19.00
CA THR A 88 -17.79 -15.05 19.52
C THR A 88 -17.78 -13.67 18.88
N THR A 89 -17.26 -12.69 19.60
CA THR A 89 -16.92 -11.37 19.06
C THR A 89 -15.41 -11.22 19.06
N ASP A 90 -14.84 -10.76 17.96
CA ASP A 90 -13.39 -10.52 17.86
C ASP A 90 -12.93 -9.43 18.84
N ALA A 91 -11.75 -9.62 19.45
CA ALA A 91 -11.07 -8.60 20.24
C ALA A 91 -10.36 -7.58 19.34
N TYR A 92 -10.20 -6.34 19.80
CA TYR A 92 -9.38 -5.33 19.14
C TYR A 92 -8.70 -4.40 20.15
N CYS A 93 -7.39 -4.60 20.32
CA CYS A 93 -6.54 -3.83 21.24
C CYS A 93 -5.46 -2.99 20.54
N SER A 94 -5.66 -2.66 19.26
CA SER A 94 -4.76 -1.79 18.49
C SER A 94 -5.28 -0.35 18.43
N GLU A 95 -4.40 0.60 18.08
CA GLU A 95 -4.77 2.03 17.85
C GLU A 95 -5.43 2.73 19.04
N GLY A 96 -5.09 2.31 20.27
CA GLY A 96 -5.70 2.87 21.48
C GLY A 96 -7.11 2.32 21.80
N SER A 97 -7.65 1.40 20.98
CA SER A 97 -8.78 0.56 21.38
C SER A 97 -8.35 -0.48 22.41
N ASN A 98 -9.29 -0.92 23.25
CA ASN A 98 -9.12 -2.01 24.20
C ASN A 98 -10.43 -2.80 24.33
N THR A 99 -10.91 -3.32 23.20
CA THR A 99 -12.13 -4.14 23.18
C THR A 99 -11.76 -5.60 23.32
N GLY A 100 -12.27 -6.25 24.38
CA GLY A 100 -12.04 -7.67 24.60
C GLY A 100 -12.98 -8.56 23.78
N HIS A 101 -12.60 -9.82 23.58
CA HIS A 101 -13.50 -10.81 22.96
C HIS A 101 -14.61 -11.23 23.94
N SER A 102 -15.63 -11.89 23.39
CA SER A 102 -16.62 -12.62 24.17
C SER A 102 -16.89 -13.98 23.54
N LEU A 103 -17.26 -14.96 24.35
CA LEU A 103 -17.62 -16.30 23.90
C LEU A 103 -18.99 -16.67 24.47
N LYS A 104 -19.90 -17.21 23.64
CA LYS A 104 -21.21 -17.69 24.08
C LYS A 104 -21.49 -19.09 23.58
N ILE A 105 -22.04 -19.92 24.46
CA ILE A 105 -22.48 -21.29 24.14
C ILE A 105 -23.96 -21.39 24.53
N GLY A 106 -24.82 -21.72 23.57
CA GLY A 106 -26.28 -21.73 23.79
C GLY A 106 -26.84 -20.36 24.22
N GLY A 107 -26.25 -19.26 23.73
CA GLY A 107 -26.64 -17.89 24.06
C GLY A 107 -26.12 -17.37 25.41
N VAL A 108 -25.49 -18.21 26.22
CA VAL A 108 -24.94 -17.84 27.54
C VAL A 108 -23.47 -17.52 27.41
N THR A 109 -23.03 -16.40 27.99
CA THR A 109 -21.61 -16.02 28.06
C THR A 109 -20.82 -17.09 28.80
N PHE A 110 -19.79 -17.60 28.13
CA PHE A 110 -18.87 -18.60 28.67
C PHE A 110 -17.60 -17.89 29.13
N ASN A 111 -17.13 -18.20 30.35
CA ASN A 111 -15.89 -17.64 30.86
C ASN A 111 -14.70 -18.45 30.34
N ASP A 112 -14.05 -17.96 29.29
CA ASP A 112 -12.89 -18.61 28.70
C ASP A 112 -11.55 -18.07 29.23
N ARG A 113 -10.47 -18.78 28.88
CA ARG A 113 -9.10 -18.49 29.32
C ARG A 113 -8.23 -17.88 28.23
N VAL A 114 -8.83 -17.45 27.12
CA VAL A 114 -8.12 -16.69 26.08
C VAL A 114 -7.85 -15.28 26.62
N ARG A 115 -6.67 -14.74 26.31
CA ARG A 115 -6.31 -13.39 26.78
C ARG A 115 -7.30 -12.36 26.23
N PRO A 116 -7.69 -11.31 26.99
CA PRO A 116 -8.72 -10.36 26.55
C PRO A 116 -8.49 -9.73 25.17
N CYS A 117 -7.23 -9.51 24.80
CA CYS A 117 -6.89 -8.90 23.52
C CYS A 117 -6.74 -9.89 22.36
N ALA A 118 -6.95 -11.20 22.60
CA ALA A 118 -6.91 -12.23 21.58
C ALA A 118 -8.33 -12.71 21.27
N SER A 119 -8.62 -12.95 20.00
CA SER A 119 -9.88 -13.50 19.53
C SER A 119 -9.84 -15.02 19.45
N VAL A 120 -11.02 -15.63 19.42
CA VAL A 120 -11.19 -17.06 19.18
C VAL A 120 -11.45 -17.30 17.70
N GLY A 121 -10.44 -17.78 16.98
CA GLY A 121 -10.52 -18.06 15.53
C GLY A 121 -11.17 -19.40 15.18
N ALA A 122 -11.15 -20.37 16.10
CA ALA A 122 -11.76 -21.68 15.92
C ALA A 122 -12.10 -22.33 17.27
N ALA A 123 -13.08 -23.22 17.29
CA ALA A 123 -13.44 -23.97 18.48
C ALA A 123 -13.84 -25.42 18.16
N GLU A 124 -13.55 -26.33 19.09
CA GLU A 124 -13.97 -27.73 19.04
C GLU A 124 -14.30 -28.25 20.45
N ILE A 125 -15.21 -29.23 20.54
CA ILE A 125 -15.56 -29.90 21.80
C ILE A 125 -15.18 -31.37 21.72
N GLU A 126 -14.41 -31.84 22.69
CA GLU A 126 -13.95 -33.22 22.79
C GLU A 126 -13.99 -33.66 24.26
N ASN A 127 -14.76 -34.71 24.58
CA ASN A 127 -14.85 -35.31 25.91
C ASN A 127 -15.01 -34.31 27.08
N GLY A 128 -15.93 -33.35 26.93
CA GLY A 128 -16.19 -32.33 27.97
C GLY A 128 -15.13 -31.22 28.04
N ARG A 129 -14.22 -31.14 27.08
CA ARG A 129 -13.18 -30.13 26.97
C ARG A 129 -13.47 -29.23 25.77
N LEU A 130 -13.27 -27.94 25.97
CA LEU A 130 -13.37 -26.92 24.93
C LEU A 130 -11.96 -26.56 24.45
N TRP A 131 -11.72 -26.79 23.16
CA TRP A 131 -10.48 -26.45 22.47
C TRP A 131 -10.69 -25.14 21.72
N LEU A 132 -9.90 -24.12 22.03
CA LEU A 132 -10.00 -22.78 21.46
C LEU A 132 -8.74 -22.45 20.69
N GLY A 133 -8.87 -22.24 19.39
CA GLY A 133 -7.82 -21.70 18.53
C GLY A 133 -7.82 -20.18 18.63
N THR A 134 -6.66 -19.61 18.93
CA THR A 134 -6.54 -18.17 19.20
C THR A 134 -5.86 -17.43 18.03
N ARG A 135 -6.22 -16.15 17.88
CA ARG A 135 -5.56 -15.18 16.98
C ARG A 135 -5.62 -13.78 17.60
N TYR A 136 -4.81 -12.87 17.13
CA TYR A 136 -4.97 -11.43 17.38
C TYR A 136 -5.59 -10.79 16.15
N ASP A 137 -6.55 -9.89 16.32
CA ASP A 137 -7.09 -9.09 15.21
C ASP A 137 -6.54 -7.66 15.29
N GLY A 138 -5.87 -7.21 14.24
CA GLY A 138 -5.27 -5.88 14.12
C GLY A 138 -5.66 -5.19 12.81
N GLU A 139 -5.24 -3.94 12.63
CA GLU A 139 -5.59 -3.08 11.48
C GLU A 139 -5.37 -3.76 10.12
N TYR A 140 -4.31 -4.57 10.02
CA TYR A 140 -3.87 -5.23 8.78
C TYR A 140 -4.14 -6.74 8.74
N GLY A 141 -5.07 -7.24 9.57
CA GLY A 141 -5.53 -8.63 9.54
C GLY A 141 -5.25 -9.40 10.83
N GLU A 142 -5.17 -10.72 10.69
CA GLU A 142 -5.02 -11.67 11.80
C GLU A 142 -3.53 -11.88 12.15
N TYR A 143 -3.20 -12.04 13.42
CA TYR A 143 -1.83 -12.21 13.92
C TYR A 143 -1.71 -13.42 14.87
N PRO A 144 -0.50 -13.98 15.06
CA PRO A 144 -0.26 -15.06 16.00
C PRO A 144 -0.53 -14.65 17.46
N ALA A 145 -1.33 -15.44 18.16
CA ALA A 145 -1.66 -15.24 19.58
C ALA A 145 -1.05 -16.34 20.46
N ASP A 146 -1.89 -17.08 21.18
CA ASP A 146 -1.49 -18.09 22.18
C ASP A 146 -1.37 -19.51 21.62
N GLY A 147 -1.77 -19.72 20.35
CA GLY A 147 -1.96 -21.06 19.80
C GLY A 147 -3.31 -21.62 20.23
N ILE A 148 -3.30 -22.75 20.92
CA ILE A 148 -4.50 -23.46 21.37
C ILE A 148 -4.62 -23.34 22.89
N VAL A 149 -5.81 -22.96 23.35
CA VAL A 149 -6.21 -22.97 24.76
C VAL A 149 -7.26 -24.07 24.95
N VAL A 150 -6.97 -25.04 25.81
CA VAL A 150 -7.89 -26.12 26.18
C VAL A 150 -8.38 -25.91 27.60
N GLN A 151 -9.69 -25.92 27.78
CA GLN A 151 -10.33 -25.71 29.08
C GLN A 151 -11.50 -26.67 29.30
N SER A 152 -11.88 -26.85 30.55
CA SER A 152 -13.06 -27.63 30.91
C SER A 152 -14.33 -26.91 30.46
N LEU A 153 -15.24 -27.65 29.82
CA LEU A 153 -16.55 -27.10 29.41
C LEU A 153 -17.48 -26.91 30.63
N GLN A 154 -17.23 -27.59 31.74
CA GLN A 154 -18.08 -27.55 32.93
C GLN A 154 -17.88 -26.28 33.76
N ASP A 155 -16.62 -25.89 33.98
CA ASP A 155 -16.25 -24.83 34.93
C ASP A 155 -15.27 -23.80 34.35
N GLY A 156 -14.85 -23.95 33.08
CA GLY A 156 -13.89 -23.05 32.43
C GLY A 156 -12.48 -23.13 33.02
N ALA A 157 -12.14 -24.18 33.79
CA ALA A 157 -10.78 -24.37 34.29
C ALA A 157 -9.81 -24.63 33.13
N LEU A 158 -8.67 -23.93 33.13
CA LEU A 158 -7.62 -24.15 32.14
C LEU A 158 -7.05 -25.57 32.32
N ILE A 159 -7.05 -26.35 31.24
CA ILE A 159 -6.47 -27.71 31.23
C ILE A 159 -5.06 -27.65 30.62
N LYS A 160 -4.92 -27.02 29.46
CA LYS A 160 -3.66 -26.97 28.73
C LYS A 160 -3.59 -25.75 27.81
N GLN A 161 -2.40 -25.18 27.67
CA GLN A 161 -2.08 -24.29 26.56
C GLN A 161 -1.03 -24.97 25.69
N ILE A 162 -1.17 -24.86 24.37
CA ILE A 162 -0.29 -25.47 23.37
C ILE A 162 0.09 -24.39 22.36
N SER A 163 1.39 -24.16 22.17
CA SER A 163 1.93 -23.17 21.25
C SER A 163 2.93 -23.80 20.28
N ASN A 164 3.55 -22.98 19.45
CA ASN A 164 4.63 -23.36 18.55
C ASN A 164 5.87 -23.86 19.30
N LYS A 165 6.07 -23.47 20.57
CA LYS A 165 7.14 -24.01 21.42
C LYS A 165 6.95 -25.48 21.73
N GLU A 166 5.70 -25.94 21.75
CA GLU A 166 5.32 -27.34 21.93
C GLU A 166 5.27 -28.12 20.60
N GLY A 167 5.49 -27.45 19.46
CA GLY A 167 5.55 -28.06 18.13
C GLY A 167 4.39 -27.71 17.20
N LEU A 168 3.47 -26.79 17.58
CA LEU A 168 2.47 -26.30 16.63
C LEU A 168 3.13 -25.63 15.43
N ALA A 169 2.47 -25.72 14.26
CA ALA A 169 2.95 -25.05 13.08
C ALA A 169 2.89 -23.51 13.21
N GLY A 170 2.13 -22.97 14.16
CA GLY A 170 2.13 -21.54 14.49
C GLY A 170 1.08 -21.21 15.55
N ASN A 171 1.12 -19.98 16.08
CA ASN A 171 0.22 -19.55 17.17
C ASN A 171 -1.02 -18.78 16.70
N LEU A 172 -1.23 -18.67 15.39
CA LEU A 172 -2.47 -18.14 14.80
C LEU A 172 -3.26 -19.34 14.32
N ILE A 173 -4.34 -19.69 15.01
CA ILE A 173 -5.15 -20.88 14.71
C ILE A 173 -6.44 -20.46 14.01
N ARG A 174 -6.65 -20.99 12.80
CA ARG A 174 -7.82 -20.68 11.95
C ARG A 174 -8.84 -21.81 11.89
N ALA A 175 -8.37 -23.04 12.12
CA ALA A 175 -9.22 -24.21 12.10
C ALA A 175 -8.82 -25.19 13.20
N ILE A 176 -9.82 -25.78 13.84
CA ILE A 176 -9.72 -26.94 14.74
C ILE A 176 -10.92 -27.85 14.42
N LYS A 177 -10.68 -29.14 14.22
CA LYS A 177 -11.73 -30.15 14.04
C LYS A 177 -11.36 -31.49 14.66
N LEU A 178 -12.34 -32.15 15.28
CA LEU A 178 -12.21 -33.52 15.75
C LEU A 178 -12.42 -34.51 14.60
N ASP A 179 -11.45 -35.38 14.39
CA ASP A 179 -11.50 -36.46 13.42
C ASP A 179 -12.40 -37.60 13.90
N PRO A 180 -13.50 -37.92 13.20
CA PRO A 180 -14.44 -38.93 13.66
C PRO A 180 -13.87 -40.36 13.56
N TYR A 181 -12.83 -40.59 12.76
CA TYR A 181 -12.27 -41.91 12.49
C TYR A 181 -11.09 -42.22 13.41
N ALA A 182 -10.15 -41.29 13.55
CA ALA A 182 -8.97 -41.46 14.40
C ALA A 182 -9.14 -40.95 15.83
N LYS A 183 -10.19 -40.15 16.09
CA LYS A 183 -10.43 -39.44 17.37
C LYS A 183 -9.29 -38.50 17.77
N ASN A 184 -8.49 -38.05 16.80
CA ASN A 184 -7.46 -37.03 16.97
C ASN A 184 -8.04 -35.65 16.62
N VAL A 185 -7.46 -34.60 17.19
CA VAL A 185 -7.79 -33.21 16.86
C VAL A 185 -6.86 -32.73 15.76
N TRP A 186 -7.41 -32.25 14.66
CA TRP A 186 -6.66 -31.57 13.60
C TRP A 186 -6.79 -30.07 13.73
N THR A 187 -5.70 -29.37 13.48
CA THR A 187 -5.69 -27.92 13.46
C THR A 187 -4.93 -27.38 12.26
N ALA A 188 -5.35 -26.21 11.78
CA ALA A 188 -4.60 -25.43 10.81
C ALA A 188 -4.23 -24.08 11.41
N ALA A 189 -2.93 -23.81 11.40
CA ALA A 189 -2.34 -22.54 11.77
C ALA A 189 -1.93 -21.76 10.51
N HIS A 190 -1.78 -20.43 10.64
CA HIS A 190 -0.48 -19.84 10.32
C HIS A 190 0.36 -20.39 9.16
N LEU A 191 1.34 -21.20 9.58
CA LEU A 191 2.40 -21.77 8.76
C LEU A 191 2.12 -23.21 8.37
N GLY A 192 0.97 -23.82 8.70
CA GLY A 192 0.85 -25.26 8.54
C GLY A 192 -0.33 -25.92 9.25
N ILE A 193 -0.22 -27.24 9.40
CA ILE A 193 -1.23 -28.10 10.03
C ILE A 193 -0.60 -28.97 11.11
N ASN A 194 -1.42 -29.38 12.08
CA ASN A 194 -1.03 -30.32 13.11
C ASN A 194 -2.10 -31.39 13.35
N GLU A 195 -1.66 -32.58 13.74
CA GLU A 195 -2.50 -33.65 14.31
C GLU A 195 -2.14 -33.79 15.79
N LEU A 196 -3.13 -33.76 16.68
CA LEU A 196 -2.96 -33.86 18.12
C LEU A 196 -3.78 -35.02 18.67
N SER A 197 -3.20 -35.76 19.62
CA SER A 197 -3.97 -36.75 20.38
C SER A 197 -4.92 -36.08 21.38
N PRO A 198 -5.93 -36.81 21.87
CA PRO A 198 -6.76 -36.38 23.00
C PRO A 198 -5.97 -35.99 24.27
N ASP A 199 -4.75 -36.51 24.43
CA ASP A 199 -3.86 -36.20 25.57
C ASP A 199 -2.90 -35.03 25.27
N PHE A 200 -3.23 -34.19 24.28
CA PHE A 200 -2.49 -32.98 23.92
C PHE A 200 -1.10 -33.21 23.31
N LYS A 201 -0.77 -34.44 22.90
CA LYS A 201 0.50 -34.74 22.22
C LYS A 201 0.39 -34.42 20.74
N ILE A 202 1.37 -33.69 20.20
CA ILE A 202 1.47 -33.46 18.77
C ILE A 202 1.98 -34.74 18.10
N LEU A 203 1.13 -35.35 17.29
CA LEU A 203 1.42 -36.58 16.54
C LEU A 203 2.03 -36.28 15.17
N PHE A 204 1.70 -35.12 14.61
CA PHE A 204 2.15 -34.68 13.30
C PHE A 204 2.21 -33.16 13.26
N THR A 205 3.26 -32.63 12.63
CA THR A 205 3.39 -31.22 12.25
C THR A 205 3.81 -31.14 10.80
N GLY A 206 3.10 -30.33 10.04
CA GLY A 206 3.38 -30.07 8.65
C GLY A 206 3.42 -28.58 8.36
N TYR A 207 4.57 -28.07 7.94
CA TYR A 207 4.75 -26.67 7.57
C TYR A 207 4.50 -26.46 6.07
N PHE A 208 3.61 -25.54 5.75
CA PHE A 208 3.37 -25.10 4.39
C PHE A 208 4.54 -24.28 3.87
N TYR A 209 4.92 -24.55 2.63
CA TYR A 209 5.77 -23.67 1.84
C TYR A 209 5.34 -23.73 0.39
N GLU A 210 5.52 -22.63 -0.34
CA GLU A 210 5.26 -22.59 -1.77
C GLU A 210 6.55 -22.90 -2.55
N GLY A 211 6.48 -23.80 -3.52
CA GLY A 211 7.61 -24.20 -4.34
C GLY A 211 7.18 -24.72 -5.71
N PHE A 212 8.13 -25.01 -6.58
CA PHE A 212 7.83 -25.58 -7.89
C PHE A 212 7.62 -27.09 -7.80
N ASP A 213 6.60 -27.58 -8.50
CA ASP A 213 6.52 -28.96 -8.94
C ASP A 213 7.50 -29.16 -10.10
N GLU A 214 8.50 -30.04 -9.92
CA GLU A 214 9.60 -30.22 -10.87
C GLU A 214 9.15 -30.80 -12.22
N ASN A 215 8.03 -31.51 -12.25
CA ASN A 215 7.53 -32.16 -13.46
C ASN A 215 6.73 -31.19 -14.33
N THR A 216 5.95 -30.31 -13.70
CA THR A 216 5.03 -29.40 -14.41
C THR A 216 5.53 -27.95 -14.45
N GLY A 217 6.53 -27.61 -13.64
CA GLY A 217 6.96 -26.23 -13.40
C GLY A 217 5.92 -25.37 -12.67
N SER A 218 4.84 -25.96 -12.17
CA SER A 218 3.77 -25.22 -11.49
C SER A 218 4.16 -24.85 -10.06
N SER A 219 3.81 -23.65 -9.64
CA SER A 219 3.81 -23.30 -8.22
C SER A 219 2.74 -24.11 -7.47
N VAL A 220 3.16 -24.77 -6.40
CA VAL A 220 2.33 -25.62 -5.56
C VAL A 220 2.66 -25.39 -4.09
N ILE A 221 1.66 -25.50 -3.22
CA ILE A 221 1.89 -25.57 -1.78
C ILE A 221 2.29 -27.00 -1.44
N LYS A 222 3.42 -27.12 -0.75
CA LYS A 222 3.98 -28.37 -0.27
C LYS A 222 4.02 -28.35 1.26
N LEU A 223 4.27 -29.53 1.83
CA LEU A 223 4.37 -29.73 3.26
C LEU A 223 5.79 -30.20 3.61
N SER A 224 6.37 -29.60 4.64
CA SER A 224 7.66 -29.99 5.23
C SER A 224 7.46 -30.41 6.69
N SER A 225 8.28 -31.34 7.19
CA SER A 225 8.31 -31.70 8.61
C SER A 225 9.00 -30.66 9.49
N SER A 226 9.66 -29.67 8.89
CA SER A 226 10.33 -28.56 9.57
C SER A 226 10.02 -27.22 8.89
N PRO A 227 10.12 -26.07 9.59
CA PRO A 227 9.89 -24.77 8.99
C PRO A 227 10.79 -24.52 7.77
N VAL A 228 10.18 -24.17 6.64
CA VAL A 228 10.88 -23.86 5.38
C VAL A 228 10.26 -22.61 4.77
N GLY A 229 11.09 -21.72 4.24
CA GLY A 229 10.63 -20.53 3.52
C GLY A 229 10.08 -20.88 2.13
N SER A 230 9.02 -20.19 1.73
CA SER A 230 8.50 -20.29 0.36
C SER A 230 9.52 -19.77 -0.67
N ALA A 231 9.62 -20.45 -1.81
CA ALA A 231 10.43 -19.99 -2.94
C ALA A 231 9.76 -18.77 -3.58
N GLY A 232 10.36 -17.58 -3.43
CA GLY A 232 9.77 -16.31 -3.88
C GLY A 232 9.36 -16.30 -5.34
N LEU A 233 10.14 -16.95 -6.22
CA LEU A 233 9.83 -17.07 -7.64
C LEU A 233 8.62 -17.98 -7.94
N ALA A 234 8.37 -19.01 -7.14
CA ALA A 234 7.15 -19.82 -7.27
C ALA A 234 5.93 -18.98 -6.88
N VAL A 235 6.05 -18.18 -5.83
CA VAL A 235 4.96 -17.30 -5.41
C VAL A 235 4.68 -16.23 -6.45
N LEU A 236 5.73 -15.65 -7.05
CA LEU A 236 5.57 -14.70 -8.15
C LEU A 236 4.82 -15.34 -9.31
N GLN A 237 5.18 -16.56 -9.73
CA GLN A 237 4.50 -17.29 -10.81
C GLN A 237 2.98 -17.37 -10.56
N ARG A 238 2.57 -17.72 -9.34
CA ARG A 238 1.15 -17.79 -8.96
C ARG A 238 0.51 -16.41 -8.98
N LYS A 239 1.13 -15.42 -8.36
CA LYS A 239 0.59 -14.05 -8.21
C LYS A 239 0.37 -13.34 -9.54
N ILE A 240 1.20 -13.61 -10.55
CA ILE A 240 1.04 -13.01 -11.89
C ILE A 240 0.24 -13.91 -12.85
N GLY A 241 -0.25 -15.06 -12.38
CA GLY A 241 -1.11 -15.94 -13.17
C GLY A 241 -0.47 -16.48 -14.44
N VAL A 242 0.79 -16.93 -14.36
CA VAL A 242 1.53 -17.43 -15.53
C VAL A 242 0.80 -18.58 -16.22
N LYS A 243 0.55 -18.43 -17.52
CA LYS A 243 -0.06 -19.49 -18.36
C LYS A 243 0.95 -20.58 -18.74
N ASP A 244 2.11 -20.19 -19.26
CA ASP A 244 3.21 -21.11 -19.59
C ASP A 244 4.10 -21.38 -18.36
N LYS A 245 3.62 -22.26 -17.49
CA LYS A 245 4.29 -22.57 -16.21
C LYS A 245 5.62 -23.30 -16.42
N ALA A 246 5.69 -24.19 -17.41
CA ALA A 246 6.91 -24.93 -17.74
C ALA A 246 7.99 -23.98 -18.28
N GLY A 247 7.64 -23.07 -19.19
CA GLY A 247 8.55 -22.05 -19.70
C GLY A 247 9.04 -21.11 -18.60
N TYR A 248 8.15 -20.68 -17.69
CA TYR A 248 8.56 -19.85 -16.54
C TYR A 248 9.53 -20.59 -15.63
N TYR A 249 9.26 -21.85 -15.31
CA TYR A 249 10.15 -22.65 -14.49
C TYR A 249 11.52 -22.85 -15.16
N ALA A 250 11.55 -23.10 -16.47
CA ALA A 250 12.81 -23.15 -17.23
C ALA A 250 13.58 -21.81 -17.17
N ALA A 251 12.88 -20.67 -17.25
CA ALA A 251 13.49 -19.35 -17.09
C ALA A 251 13.98 -19.09 -15.65
N VAL A 252 13.30 -19.63 -14.63
CA VAL A 252 13.83 -19.61 -13.26
C VAL A 252 15.09 -20.46 -13.15
N LEU A 253 15.13 -21.63 -13.79
CA LEU A 253 16.29 -22.52 -13.77
C LEU A 253 17.51 -21.98 -14.54
N SER A 254 17.36 -20.98 -15.41
CA SER A 254 18.50 -20.31 -16.05
C SER A 254 19.17 -19.26 -15.16
N ILE A 255 18.50 -18.79 -14.11
CA ILE A 255 19.09 -17.89 -13.10
C ILE A 255 20.03 -18.70 -12.19
N PRO A 256 21.21 -18.23 -11.80
CA PRO A 256 22.09 -18.97 -10.88
C PRO A 256 21.41 -19.24 -9.51
N PRO A 257 21.58 -20.42 -8.89
CA PRO A 257 20.91 -20.79 -7.63
C PRO A 257 21.09 -19.78 -6.48
N GLU A 258 22.31 -19.25 -6.32
CA GLU A 258 22.68 -18.23 -5.34
C GLU A 258 21.91 -16.91 -5.56
N THR A 259 21.61 -16.59 -6.82
CA THR A 259 20.86 -15.40 -7.22
C THR A 259 19.35 -15.61 -7.03
N ARG A 260 18.80 -16.81 -7.32
CA ARG A 260 17.35 -17.09 -7.16
C ARG A 260 16.84 -16.81 -5.75
N ASN A 261 17.63 -17.17 -4.74
CA ASN A 261 17.23 -17.10 -3.34
C ASN A 261 17.17 -15.68 -2.78
N CYS A 262 17.73 -14.69 -3.48
CA CYS A 262 17.68 -13.30 -3.04
C CYS A 262 16.33 -12.63 -3.35
N PHE A 263 15.53 -13.19 -4.27
CA PHE A 263 14.24 -12.62 -4.66
C PHE A 263 13.18 -12.81 -3.58
N ASN A 264 12.65 -11.69 -3.08
CA ASN A 264 11.56 -11.66 -2.10
C ASN A 264 10.33 -10.92 -2.67
N PRO A 265 9.21 -11.60 -3.00
CA PRO A 265 8.06 -10.95 -3.61
C PRO A 265 7.32 -9.92 -2.72
N TYR A 266 7.72 -9.70 -1.47
CA TYR A 266 7.04 -8.82 -0.50
C TYR A 266 7.79 -7.55 -0.11
N GLY A 267 9.06 -7.43 -0.48
CA GLY A 267 9.94 -6.42 0.10
C GLY A 267 10.14 -5.18 -0.76
N TRP A 268 10.12 -3.99 -0.14
CA TRP A 268 10.88 -2.84 -0.64
C TRP A 268 12.40 -3.09 -0.47
N ASP A 269 12.76 -4.03 0.41
CA ASP A 269 14.12 -4.49 0.71
C ASP A 269 14.67 -5.53 -0.29
N GLN A 270 13.90 -5.88 -1.34
CA GLN A 270 14.21 -6.86 -2.39
C GLN A 270 15.64 -6.77 -2.93
N LEU A 271 16.19 -5.56 -2.92
CA LEU A 271 17.46 -5.25 -3.54
C LEU A 271 18.62 -5.47 -2.57
N SER A 272 18.41 -5.23 -1.27
CA SER A 272 19.48 -5.28 -0.26
C SER A 272 20.13 -6.65 -0.07
N LYS A 273 19.41 -7.73 -0.43
CA LYS A 273 19.86 -9.12 -0.26
C LYS A 273 20.41 -9.75 -1.53
N CYS A 274 20.25 -9.10 -2.68
CA CYS A 274 20.74 -9.62 -3.95
C CYS A 274 22.19 -9.18 -4.17
N PRO A 275 23.11 -10.12 -4.52
CA PRO A 275 24.43 -9.75 -4.99
C PRO A 275 24.29 -8.85 -6.22
N ASP A 276 25.15 -7.84 -6.37
CA ASP A 276 25.17 -6.94 -7.52
C ASP A 276 23.87 -6.17 -7.83
N SER A 277 22.98 -6.04 -6.84
CA SER A 277 21.86 -5.11 -6.97
C SER A 277 22.39 -3.68 -7.09
N ASN A 278 22.07 -3.03 -8.21
CA ASN A 278 22.61 -1.72 -8.53
C ASN A 278 21.48 -0.76 -8.84
N ARG A 279 21.46 0.40 -8.16
CA ARG A 279 20.49 1.49 -8.38
C ARG A 279 19.04 1.00 -8.37
N GLY A 280 18.77 0.01 -7.54
CA GLY A 280 17.46 -0.57 -7.32
C GLY A 280 16.96 -1.52 -8.40
N PHE A 281 17.84 -2.13 -9.20
CA PHE A 281 17.49 -3.28 -10.03
C PHE A 281 18.02 -4.60 -9.47
N LEU A 282 17.29 -5.67 -9.76
CA LEU A 282 17.72 -7.04 -9.59
C LEU A 282 18.88 -7.36 -10.56
N PRO A 283 19.67 -8.40 -10.26
CA PRO A 283 20.67 -8.94 -11.19
C PRO A 283 20.09 -9.23 -12.58
N GLY A 284 20.89 -9.04 -13.62
CA GLY A 284 20.44 -9.11 -15.01
C GLY A 284 19.89 -10.47 -15.41
N GLU A 285 20.28 -11.53 -14.71
CA GLU A 285 19.79 -12.90 -14.89
C GLU A 285 18.28 -13.00 -14.68
N PHE A 286 17.71 -12.17 -13.78
CA PHE A 286 16.26 -12.09 -13.57
C PHE A 286 15.50 -11.59 -14.81
N ASN A 287 16.16 -10.93 -15.78
CA ASN A 287 15.49 -10.49 -17.01
C ASN A 287 14.89 -11.67 -17.81
N ALA A 288 15.33 -12.91 -17.57
CA ALA A 288 14.69 -14.11 -18.11
C ALA A 288 13.18 -14.20 -17.78
N LEU A 289 12.72 -13.54 -16.70
CA LEU A 289 11.32 -13.54 -16.26
C LEU A 289 10.47 -12.43 -16.89
N VAL A 290 11.09 -11.44 -17.56
CA VAL A 290 10.42 -10.26 -18.12
C VAL A 290 9.29 -10.61 -19.10
N PRO A 291 9.45 -11.58 -20.03
CA PRO A 291 8.35 -11.96 -20.94
C PRO A 291 7.08 -12.37 -20.22
N PHE A 292 7.20 -13.04 -19.06
CA PHE A 292 6.06 -13.50 -18.27
C PHE A 292 5.37 -12.35 -17.54
N LEU A 293 6.13 -11.38 -17.02
CA LEU A 293 5.58 -10.16 -16.43
C LEU A 293 4.84 -9.31 -17.48
N ILE A 294 5.43 -9.11 -18.65
CA ILE A 294 4.80 -8.40 -19.77
C ILE A 294 3.51 -9.13 -20.20
N SER A 295 3.55 -10.45 -20.31
CA SER A 295 2.36 -11.25 -20.64
C SER A 295 1.27 -11.13 -19.58
N ALA A 296 1.62 -11.09 -18.29
CA ALA A 296 0.66 -10.92 -17.21
C ALA A 296 -0.01 -9.54 -17.25
N ILE A 297 0.77 -8.48 -17.50
CA ILE A 297 0.24 -7.12 -17.67
C ILE A 297 -0.70 -7.07 -18.88
N ARG A 298 -0.28 -7.60 -20.03
CA ARG A 298 -1.10 -7.62 -21.25
C ARG A 298 -2.36 -8.49 -21.14
N SER A 299 -2.43 -9.42 -20.18
CA SER A 299 -3.63 -10.24 -19.97
C SER A 299 -4.84 -9.44 -19.50
N GLY A 300 -4.64 -8.24 -18.93
CA GLY A 300 -5.71 -7.38 -18.43
C GLY A 300 -6.42 -7.87 -17.16
N THR A 301 -6.02 -9.01 -16.60
CA THR A 301 -6.60 -9.52 -15.35
C THR A 301 -6.14 -8.63 -14.19
N GLY A 302 -7.08 -7.91 -13.56
CA GLY A 302 -6.78 -6.80 -12.65
C GLY A 302 -5.74 -7.11 -11.55
N ASP A 303 -5.87 -8.25 -10.86
CA ASP A 303 -4.92 -8.64 -9.82
C ASP A 303 -3.56 -9.04 -10.40
N TYR A 304 -3.52 -9.85 -11.46
CA TYR A 304 -2.26 -10.28 -12.07
C TYR A 304 -1.48 -9.11 -12.66
N MET A 305 -2.18 -8.17 -13.30
CA MET A 305 -1.60 -6.93 -13.80
C MET A 305 -1.02 -6.10 -12.65
N ARG A 306 -1.76 -5.93 -11.54
CA ARG A 306 -1.25 -5.19 -10.36
C ARG A 306 0.02 -5.82 -9.81
N GLU A 307 0.01 -7.14 -9.57
CA GLU A 307 1.17 -7.84 -9.03
C GLU A 307 2.36 -7.77 -9.99
N ALA A 308 2.13 -7.89 -11.31
CA ALA A 308 3.21 -7.77 -12.29
C ALA A 308 3.78 -6.35 -12.37
N LEU A 309 2.93 -5.31 -12.35
CA LEU A 309 3.36 -3.90 -12.34
C LEU A 309 4.14 -3.53 -11.08
N ALA A 310 3.76 -4.08 -9.92
CA ALA A 310 4.48 -3.86 -8.68
C ALA A 310 5.93 -4.41 -8.73
N GLN A 311 6.19 -5.41 -9.59
CA GLN A 311 7.49 -6.07 -9.68
C GLN A 311 8.34 -5.62 -10.88
N ILE A 312 7.70 -5.18 -11.97
CA ILE A 312 8.39 -4.95 -13.24
C ILE A 312 9.52 -3.91 -13.16
N CYS A 313 9.43 -2.95 -12.24
CA CYS A 313 10.44 -1.90 -12.06
C CYS A 313 11.75 -2.35 -11.41
N PHE A 314 11.80 -3.59 -10.93
CA PHE A 314 13.02 -4.19 -10.40
C PHE A 314 13.84 -4.90 -11.48
N PHE A 315 13.30 -5.11 -12.67
CA PHE A 315 14.01 -5.70 -13.79
C PHE A 315 14.64 -4.59 -14.62
N LYS A 316 15.79 -4.84 -15.25
CA LYS A 316 16.52 -3.86 -16.07
C LYS A 316 16.49 -4.31 -17.52
N ASP A 317 15.34 -4.19 -18.18
CA ASP A 317 15.13 -4.71 -19.53
C ASP A 317 14.49 -3.67 -20.47
N PRO A 318 15.07 -3.37 -21.65
CA PRO A 318 14.50 -2.39 -22.59
C PRO A 318 13.07 -2.69 -23.05
N ALA A 319 12.62 -3.94 -23.08
CA ALA A 319 11.25 -4.29 -23.45
C ALA A 319 10.22 -3.78 -22.44
N ILE A 320 10.63 -3.62 -21.18
CA ILE A 320 9.79 -2.99 -20.14
C ILE A 320 9.58 -1.52 -20.46
N ALA A 321 10.62 -0.81 -20.92
CA ALA A 321 10.48 0.59 -21.31
C ALA A 321 9.46 0.78 -22.43
N ASP A 322 9.43 -0.15 -23.39
CA ASP A 322 8.44 -0.13 -24.48
C ASP A 322 7.03 -0.37 -23.96
N LEU A 323 6.85 -1.37 -23.09
CA LEU A 323 5.57 -1.60 -22.45
C LEU A 323 5.09 -0.37 -21.64
N LEU A 324 5.97 0.26 -20.87
CA LEU A 324 5.62 1.44 -20.07
C LEU A 324 5.20 2.62 -20.95
N ALA A 325 5.91 2.86 -22.06
CA ALA A 325 5.54 3.88 -23.03
C ALA A 325 4.19 3.60 -23.71
N GLU A 326 3.90 2.34 -24.06
CA GLU A 326 2.59 1.90 -24.54
C GLU A 326 1.50 2.22 -23.51
N MET A 327 1.74 1.89 -22.23
CA MET A 327 0.79 2.13 -21.15
C MET A 327 0.57 3.62 -20.85
N GLU A 328 1.62 4.45 -20.89
CA GLU A 328 1.50 5.91 -20.68
C GLU A 328 0.66 6.61 -21.76
N ALA A 329 0.56 6.01 -22.95
CA ALA A 329 -0.27 6.51 -24.03
C ALA A 329 -1.76 6.14 -23.85
N ASP A 330 -2.09 5.14 -23.03
CA ASP A 330 -3.45 4.69 -22.76
C ASP A 330 -4.03 5.41 -21.53
N GLN A 331 -4.98 6.33 -21.77
CA GLN A 331 -5.61 7.12 -20.71
C GLN A 331 -6.36 6.26 -19.67
N ALA A 332 -6.99 5.16 -20.09
CA ALA A 332 -7.76 4.31 -19.20
C ALA A 332 -6.84 3.52 -18.25
N LEU A 333 -5.71 3.02 -18.77
CA LEU A 333 -4.69 2.38 -17.94
C LEU A 333 -4.05 3.38 -16.99
N MET A 334 -3.74 4.59 -17.46
CA MET A 334 -3.13 5.62 -16.63
C MET A 334 -4.04 6.10 -15.52
N ALA A 335 -5.36 6.21 -15.72
CA ALA A 335 -6.29 6.54 -14.64
C ALA A 335 -6.19 5.56 -13.45
N LYS A 336 -5.93 4.27 -13.73
CA LYS A 336 -5.88 3.22 -12.70
C LYS A 336 -4.48 2.95 -12.15
N TRP A 337 -3.46 3.01 -12.99
CA TRP A 337 -2.11 2.48 -12.69
C TRP A 337 -1.01 3.53 -12.78
N ASN A 338 -1.36 4.82 -12.82
CA ASN A 338 -0.43 5.94 -12.97
C ASN A 338 0.84 5.81 -12.12
N PHE A 339 0.65 5.53 -10.82
CA PHE A 339 1.73 5.48 -9.85
C PHE A 339 2.82 4.46 -10.23
N TYR A 340 2.42 3.23 -10.56
CA TYR A 340 3.37 2.18 -10.93
C TYR A 340 4.04 2.50 -12.26
N VAL A 341 3.27 2.88 -13.28
CA VAL A 341 3.78 3.09 -14.64
C VAL A 341 4.76 4.27 -14.69
N ARG A 342 4.39 5.44 -14.14
CA ARG A 342 5.27 6.64 -14.19
C ARG A 342 6.51 6.50 -13.34
N ALA A 343 6.39 5.99 -12.10
CA ALA A 343 7.56 5.78 -11.24
C ALA A 343 8.59 4.87 -11.91
N CYS A 344 8.12 3.82 -12.59
CA CYS A 344 8.96 2.93 -13.38
C CYS A 344 9.63 3.65 -14.55
N ALA A 345 8.84 4.36 -15.36
CA ALA A 345 9.30 5.02 -16.57
C ALA A 345 10.29 6.15 -16.24
N ASP A 346 10.08 6.88 -15.14
CA ASP A 346 10.98 7.91 -14.63
C ASP A 346 12.31 7.33 -14.15
N LYS A 347 12.27 6.22 -13.43
CA LYS A 347 13.49 5.47 -13.06
C LYS A 347 14.27 5.03 -14.30
N TYR A 348 13.59 4.46 -15.29
CA TYR A 348 14.22 4.04 -16.54
C TYR A 348 14.81 5.21 -17.33
N SER A 349 14.13 6.35 -17.33
CA SER A 349 14.58 7.57 -18.01
C SER A 349 15.82 8.19 -17.34
N SER A 350 15.78 8.34 -16.01
CA SER A 350 16.89 8.91 -15.24
C SER A 350 18.14 8.02 -15.25
N MET A 351 17.96 6.72 -15.48
CA MET A 351 19.06 5.76 -15.59
C MET A 351 19.58 5.54 -17.01
N GLY A 352 19.03 6.25 -18.01
CA GLY A 352 19.48 6.15 -19.40
C GLY A 352 19.23 4.79 -20.05
N ILE A 353 18.22 4.04 -19.57
CA ILE A 353 17.85 2.74 -20.15
C ILE A 353 17.05 2.94 -21.44
N ILE A 354 16.22 3.98 -21.48
CA ILE A 354 15.48 4.35 -22.69
C ILE A 354 16.40 5.14 -23.63
N SER A 355 16.24 4.94 -24.93
CA SER A 355 16.97 5.72 -25.92
C SER A 355 16.52 7.19 -25.92
N GLU A 356 17.41 8.10 -26.32
CA GLU A 356 17.07 9.54 -26.43
C GLU A 356 15.86 9.79 -27.34
N LYS A 357 15.69 8.97 -28.40
CA LYS A 357 14.50 9.02 -29.25
C LYS A 357 13.22 8.71 -28.45
N LYS A 358 13.18 7.61 -27.69
CA LYS A 358 12.03 7.23 -26.86
C LYS A 358 11.78 8.25 -25.75
N LYS A 359 12.85 8.79 -25.16
CA LYS A 359 12.79 9.89 -24.19
C LYS A 359 12.12 11.12 -24.77
N ALA A 360 12.47 11.51 -26.00
CA ALA A 360 11.84 12.64 -26.70
C ALA A 360 10.37 12.37 -27.05
N GLU A 361 10.02 11.17 -27.49
CA GLU A 361 8.63 10.75 -27.76
C GLU A 361 7.77 10.80 -26.49
N ARG A 362 8.29 10.25 -25.39
CA ARG A 362 7.66 10.33 -24.05
C ARG A 362 7.46 11.77 -23.62
N ALA A 363 8.49 12.62 -23.74
CA ALA A 363 8.38 14.04 -23.41
C ALA A 363 7.25 14.72 -24.20
N GLY A 364 7.13 14.42 -25.50
CA GLY A 364 6.06 14.93 -26.35
C GLY A 364 4.67 14.50 -25.88
N THR A 365 4.51 13.24 -25.44
CA THR A 365 3.25 12.75 -24.87
C THR A 365 2.90 13.44 -23.55
N LEU A 366 3.85 13.56 -22.62
CA LEU A 366 3.64 14.26 -21.34
C LEU A 366 3.28 15.73 -21.54
N LEU A 367 3.95 16.42 -22.48
CA LEU A 367 3.64 17.82 -22.81
C LEU A 367 2.22 17.97 -23.36
N ARG A 368 1.76 17.05 -24.22
CA ARG A 368 0.37 17.05 -24.71
C ARG A 368 -0.63 16.82 -23.59
N GLN A 369 -0.34 15.92 -22.65
CA GLN A 369 -1.19 15.66 -21.48
C GLN A 369 -1.30 16.90 -20.59
N ILE A 370 -0.18 17.56 -20.27
CA ILE A 370 -0.15 18.81 -19.51
C ILE A 370 -0.96 19.90 -20.22
N ALA A 371 -0.69 20.14 -21.50
CA ALA A 371 -1.38 21.17 -22.28
C ALA A 371 -2.89 20.90 -22.37
N GLY A 372 -3.29 19.65 -22.63
CA GLY A 372 -4.69 19.24 -22.68
C GLY A 372 -5.39 19.38 -21.32
N GLY A 373 -4.72 19.04 -20.22
CA GLY A 373 -5.25 19.22 -18.88
C GLY A 373 -5.44 20.69 -18.52
N LEU A 374 -4.45 21.54 -18.79
CA LEU A 374 -4.56 23.00 -18.57
C LEU A 374 -5.68 23.63 -19.41
N ALA A 375 -5.88 23.15 -20.65
CA ALA A 375 -7.00 23.58 -21.49
C ALA A 375 -8.37 23.23 -20.88
N LYS A 376 -8.52 22.02 -20.31
CA LYS A 376 -9.75 21.64 -19.58
C LYS A 376 -10.01 22.54 -18.39
N TYR A 377 -8.97 22.94 -17.65
CA TYR A 377 -9.10 23.89 -16.54
C TYR A 377 -9.57 25.28 -17.00
N ASN A 378 -9.05 25.78 -18.12
CA ASN A 378 -9.52 27.05 -18.69
C ASN A 378 -11.00 26.97 -19.13
N LEU A 379 -11.42 25.84 -19.72
CA LEU A 379 -12.82 25.62 -20.06
C LEU A 379 -13.72 25.53 -18.81
N ALA A 380 -13.26 24.88 -17.74
CA ALA A 380 -14.01 24.80 -16.48
C ALA A 380 -14.24 26.19 -15.86
N VAL A 381 -13.24 27.08 -15.95
CA VAL A 381 -13.38 28.48 -15.52
C VAL A 381 -14.43 29.21 -16.38
N ILE A 382 -14.38 29.07 -17.70
CA ILE A 382 -15.34 29.70 -18.62
C ILE A 382 -16.77 29.21 -18.34
N ASN A 383 -16.93 27.91 -18.09
CA ASN A 383 -18.22 27.27 -17.87
C ASN A 383 -18.71 27.34 -16.42
N ASN A 384 -17.97 28.00 -15.53
CA ASN A 384 -18.23 28.03 -14.08
C ASN A 384 -18.48 26.63 -13.49
N SER A 385 -17.76 25.61 -13.99
CA SER A 385 -17.90 24.22 -13.58
C SER A 385 -16.94 23.95 -12.43
N PHE A 386 -17.48 23.56 -11.28
CA PHE A 386 -16.74 23.32 -10.04
C PHE A 386 -17.22 22.03 -9.35
N PRO A 387 -16.32 21.17 -8.83
CA PRO A 387 -14.86 21.20 -8.92
C PRO A 387 -14.33 20.59 -10.25
N PRO A 388 -13.08 20.91 -10.67
CA PRO A 388 -12.44 20.25 -11.80
C PRO A 388 -12.10 18.78 -11.50
N ASP A 389 -11.97 18.00 -12.57
CA ASP A 389 -11.63 16.57 -12.52
C ASP A 389 -10.24 16.34 -11.86
N TYR A 390 -10.25 15.65 -10.71
CA TYR A 390 -9.06 15.30 -9.95
C TYR A 390 -8.05 14.49 -10.78
N GLU A 391 -8.51 13.64 -11.69
CA GLU A 391 -7.62 12.86 -12.56
C GLU A 391 -6.86 13.76 -13.53
N VAL A 392 -7.52 14.79 -14.07
CA VAL A 392 -6.88 15.79 -14.94
C VAL A 392 -5.80 16.54 -14.19
N GLN A 393 -6.08 16.92 -12.94
CA GLN A 393 -5.12 17.60 -12.08
C GLN A 393 -3.86 16.77 -11.83
N GLN A 394 -4.06 15.52 -11.38
CA GLN A 394 -2.96 14.60 -11.11
C GLN A 394 -2.15 14.33 -12.38
N SER A 395 -2.80 14.20 -13.53
CA SER A 395 -2.11 14.02 -14.81
C SER A 395 -1.16 15.17 -15.15
N ILE A 396 -1.56 16.43 -14.89
CA ILE A 396 -0.72 17.61 -15.11
C ILE A 396 0.49 17.61 -14.14
N ILE A 397 0.22 17.42 -12.84
CA ILE A 397 1.26 17.45 -11.79
C ILE A 397 2.29 16.36 -12.04
N GLU A 398 1.84 15.12 -12.15
CA GLU A 398 2.73 13.99 -12.34
C GLU A 398 3.43 14.09 -13.71
N GLY A 399 2.81 14.71 -14.72
CA GLY A 399 3.42 14.84 -16.05
C GLY A 399 4.60 15.81 -16.01
N ALA A 400 4.46 16.91 -15.28
CA ALA A 400 5.53 17.88 -15.09
C ALA A 400 6.65 17.31 -14.19
N LYS A 401 6.33 16.53 -13.15
CA LYS A 401 7.36 15.82 -12.35
C LYS A 401 8.16 14.84 -13.20
N SER A 402 7.50 14.03 -14.03
CA SER A 402 8.19 13.08 -14.92
C SER A 402 9.09 13.80 -15.95
N LEU A 403 8.64 14.93 -16.51
CA LEU A 403 9.48 15.76 -17.38
C LEU A 403 10.70 16.33 -16.65
N LEU A 404 10.54 16.82 -15.42
CA LEU A 404 11.66 17.30 -14.61
C LEU A 404 12.65 16.17 -14.26
N ALA A 405 12.15 14.98 -13.92
CA ALA A 405 12.99 13.79 -13.70
C ALA A 405 13.79 13.38 -14.94
N MET A 406 13.29 13.73 -16.13
CA MET A 406 13.98 13.56 -17.42
C MET A 406 14.95 14.72 -17.76
N GLY A 407 15.01 15.78 -16.95
CA GLY A 407 15.77 16.99 -17.23
C GLY A 407 15.10 17.96 -18.22
N ASP A 408 13.77 17.85 -18.42
CA ASP A 408 13.00 18.67 -19.34
C ASP A 408 12.07 19.64 -18.59
N SER A 409 12.40 20.94 -18.63
CA SER A 409 11.63 21.99 -17.94
C SER A 409 10.42 22.50 -18.71
N ARG A 410 10.16 22.02 -19.94
CA ARG A 410 9.07 22.52 -20.79
C ARG A 410 7.69 22.33 -20.17
N GLY A 411 7.48 21.25 -19.41
CA GLY A 411 6.23 21.01 -18.68
C GLY A 411 5.97 22.11 -17.63
N MET A 412 7.00 22.44 -16.86
CA MET A 412 6.91 23.52 -15.87
C MET A 412 6.71 24.88 -16.51
N LYS A 413 7.32 25.13 -17.67
CA LYS A 413 7.08 26.34 -18.47
C LYS A 413 5.60 26.49 -18.85
N LEU A 414 4.95 25.43 -19.33
CA LEU A 414 3.52 25.45 -19.66
C LEU A 414 2.66 25.82 -18.45
N ILE A 415 2.97 25.25 -17.29
CA ILE A 415 2.28 25.53 -16.03
C ILE A 415 2.49 26.99 -15.60
N ASN A 416 3.72 27.50 -15.65
CA ASN A 416 4.03 28.89 -15.36
C ASN A 416 3.26 29.84 -16.28
N ASP A 417 3.28 29.59 -17.59
CA ASP A 417 2.57 30.40 -18.59
C ASP A 417 1.05 30.39 -18.37
N HIS A 418 0.50 29.31 -17.81
CA HIS A 418 -0.92 29.22 -17.44
C HIS A 418 -1.26 30.14 -16.25
N PHE A 419 -0.49 30.10 -15.17
CA PHE A 419 -0.74 30.96 -14.01
C PHE A 419 -0.39 32.43 -14.24
N LEU A 420 0.56 32.71 -15.13
CA LEU A 420 0.86 34.07 -15.58
C LEU A 420 -0.34 34.69 -16.33
N ARG A 421 -1.13 33.90 -17.05
CA ARG A 421 -2.32 34.36 -17.79
C ARG A 421 -3.65 34.20 -17.04
N SER A 422 -3.65 33.45 -15.95
CA SER A 422 -4.86 33.25 -15.12
C SER A 422 -5.37 34.56 -14.54
N ALA A 423 -6.70 34.74 -14.49
CA ALA A 423 -7.38 35.95 -14.03
C ALA A 423 -7.36 36.14 -12.49
N GLY A 424 -7.03 35.10 -11.72
CA GLY A 424 -7.06 35.14 -10.24
C GLY A 424 -8.43 34.78 -9.67
N GLY A 425 -8.63 35.08 -8.39
CA GLY A 425 -9.90 34.87 -7.67
C GLY A 425 -9.84 33.85 -6.52
N HIS A 426 -10.89 33.83 -5.72
CA HIS A 426 -11.09 32.86 -4.65
C HIS A 426 -11.94 31.68 -5.18
N SER A 427 -11.61 30.45 -4.79
CA SER A 427 -12.39 29.25 -5.10
C SER A 427 -12.68 29.02 -6.59
N THR A 428 -11.75 29.42 -7.47
CA THR A 428 -11.79 29.08 -8.90
C THR A 428 -11.08 27.74 -9.14
N PRO A 429 -11.40 26.99 -10.22
CA PRO A 429 -10.65 25.80 -10.62
C PRO A 429 -9.12 26.04 -10.65
N ASN A 430 -8.69 27.19 -11.17
CA ASN A 430 -7.26 27.55 -11.21
C ASN A 430 -6.67 27.78 -9.81
N SER A 431 -7.43 28.31 -8.85
CA SER A 431 -6.96 28.49 -7.48
C SER A 431 -6.77 27.16 -6.73
N MET A 432 -7.60 26.15 -7.02
CA MET A 432 -7.42 24.79 -6.50
C MET A 432 -6.18 24.13 -7.09
N LEU A 433 -6.04 24.19 -8.43
CA LEU A 433 -4.85 23.69 -9.13
C LEU A 433 -3.56 24.31 -8.59
N PHE A 434 -3.59 25.63 -8.35
CA PHE A 434 -2.45 26.36 -7.79
C PHE A 434 -2.05 25.84 -6.41
N THR A 435 -3.03 25.62 -5.54
CA THR A 435 -2.79 25.15 -4.16
C THR A 435 -2.06 23.82 -4.17
N ASP A 436 -2.58 22.85 -4.93
CA ASP A 436 -2.00 21.52 -4.98
C ASP A 436 -0.66 21.53 -5.70
N MET A 437 -0.48 22.34 -6.75
CA MET A 437 0.82 22.49 -7.40
C MET A 437 1.85 23.12 -6.47
N ALA A 438 1.49 24.14 -5.68
CA ALA A 438 2.39 24.74 -4.69
C ALA A 438 2.83 23.71 -3.65
N GLN A 439 1.92 22.85 -3.20
CA GLN A 439 2.23 21.75 -2.30
C GLN A 439 3.11 20.68 -2.96
N GLN A 440 2.81 20.27 -4.20
CA GLN A 440 3.50 19.16 -4.87
C GLN A 440 4.85 19.55 -5.46
N PHE A 441 5.02 20.82 -5.84
CA PHE A 441 6.26 21.35 -6.41
C PHE A 441 7.10 22.15 -5.41
N TYR A 442 6.83 22.02 -4.11
CA TYR A 442 7.46 22.83 -3.06
C TYR A 442 9.00 22.77 -3.04
N ASN A 443 9.64 21.76 -3.64
CA ASN A 443 11.11 21.62 -3.77
C ASN A 443 11.68 22.02 -5.15
N TYR A 444 10.84 22.44 -6.10
CA TYR A 444 11.25 22.71 -7.48
C TYR A 444 11.22 24.21 -7.78
N ASN A 445 12.41 24.82 -7.92
CA ASN A 445 12.56 26.27 -8.17
C ASN A 445 11.97 26.70 -9.51
N GLU A 446 11.83 25.77 -10.46
CA GLU A 446 11.24 25.98 -11.76
C GLU A 446 9.77 26.44 -11.67
N PHE A 447 9.07 26.17 -10.55
CA PHE A 447 7.69 26.61 -10.31
C PHE A 447 7.57 28.02 -9.70
N LEU A 448 8.70 28.66 -9.34
CA LEU A 448 8.72 29.98 -8.71
C LEU A 448 7.93 31.06 -9.50
N PRO A 449 7.98 31.14 -10.85
CA PRO A 449 7.22 32.15 -11.59
C PRO A 449 5.70 32.02 -11.40
N ALA A 450 5.16 30.80 -11.40
CA ALA A 450 3.76 30.56 -11.09
C ALA A 450 3.42 30.97 -9.66
N ILE A 451 4.27 30.66 -8.69
CA ILE A 451 4.08 31.06 -7.28
C ILE A 451 3.95 32.57 -7.16
N LEU A 452 4.92 33.32 -7.69
CA LEU A 452 4.93 34.78 -7.61
C LEU A 452 3.71 35.41 -8.29
N SER A 453 3.27 34.86 -9.43
CA SER A 453 2.05 35.30 -10.11
C SER A 453 0.78 34.93 -9.32
N GLY A 454 0.73 33.71 -8.79
CA GLY A 454 -0.45 33.15 -8.14
C GLY A 454 -0.77 33.83 -6.82
N ILE A 455 0.22 34.05 -5.94
CA ILE A 455 0.00 34.72 -4.65
C ILE A 455 -0.51 36.16 -4.79
N GLN A 456 -0.23 36.81 -5.93
CA GLN A 456 -0.71 38.16 -6.22
C GLN A 456 -2.17 38.20 -6.72
N LYS A 457 -2.71 37.06 -7.17
CA LYS A 457 -3.97 36.96 -7.93
C LYS A 457 -5.03 36.13 -7.22
N PHE A 458 -4.64 35.13 -6.44
CA PHE A 458 -5.55 34.29 -5.67
C PHE A 458 -5.70 34.80 -4.23
N TYR A 459 -6.77 34.38 -3.55
CA TYR A 459 -7.11 34.85 -2.19
C TYR A 459 -7.43 33.67 -1.27
N GLY A 460 -7.22 33.84 0.04
CA GLY A 460 -7.47 32.81 1.05
C GLY A 460 -6.42 31.69 1.04
N ALA A 461 -6.86 30.45 1.24
CA ALA A 461 -5.97 29.28 1.36
C ALA A 461 -4.96 29.13 0.19
N PRO A 462 -5.32 29.34 -1.09
CA PRO A 462 -4.37 29.29 -2.20
C PRO A 462 -3.19 30.27 -2.05
N ALA A 463 -3.46 31.53 -1.67
CA ALA A 463 -2.40 32.52 -1.44
C ALA A 463 -1.52 32.10 -0.25
N GLY A 464 -2.12 31.59 0.83
CA GLY A 464 -1.40 31.02 1.97
C GLY A 464 -0.44 29.90 1.56
N GLY A 465 -0.91 28.92 0.78
CA GLY A 465 -0.09 27.82 0.26
C GLY A 465 1.08 28.30 -0.61
N GLY A 466 0.86 29.29 -1.47
CA GLY A 466 1.94 29.90 -2.27
C GLY A 466 2.93 30.71 -1.42
N CYS A 467 2.48 31.33 -0.33
CA CYS A 467 3.37 32.01 0.61
C CYS A 467 4.24 31.01 1.39
N LEU A 468 3.70 29.87 1.80
CA LEU A 468 4.47 28.79 2.44
C LEU A 468 5.57 28.22 1.53
N TYR A 469 5.38 28.22 0.21
CA TYR A 469 6.44 27.85 -0.75
C TYR A 469 7.68 28.75 -0.65
N LEU A 470 7.48 30.03 -0.31
CA LEU A 470 8.50 31.07 -0.17
C LEU A 470 9.00 31.23 1.28
N ASP A 471 8.49 30.43 2.21
CA ASP A 471 8.90 30.44 3.61
C ASP A 471 10.22 29.68 3.81
N MET A 472 11.21 30.41 4.31
CA MET A 472 12.58 29.99 4.53
C MET A 472 12.85 29.50 5.96
N THR A 473 11.83 29.45 6.82
CA THR A 473 11.96 28.89 8.19
C THR A 473 12.26 27.39 8.17
N TYR A 474 11.81 26.67 7.15
CA TYR A 474 12.13 25.27 6.92
C TYR A 474 13.47 25.18 6.17
N THR A 475 14.54 24.90 6.90
CA THR A 475 15.95 24.96 6.46
C THR A 475 16.38 23.80 5.55
N ASP A 476 15.66 23.58 4.46
CA ASP A 476 16.11 22.72 3.36
C ASP A 476 17.08 23.49 2.45
N GLU A 477 18.26 22.93 2.16
CA GLU A 477 19.27 23.54 1.29
C GLU A 477 18.74 23.90 -0.10
N THR A 478 17.77 23.12 -0.59
CA THR A 478 17.13 23.34 -1.91
C THR A 478 16.36 24.65 -1.99
N ARG A 479 15.98 25.24 -0.85
CA ARG A 479 15.21 26.50 -0.79
C ARG A 479 16.09 27.73 -0.76
N LYS A 480 17.37 27.61 -0.40
CA LYS A 480 18.28 28.77 -0.24
C LYS A 480 18.36 29.64 -1.51
N SER A 481 18.22 29.02 -2.68
CA SER A 481 18.18 29.71 -3.98
C SER A 481 16.96 30.61 -4.19
N ARG A 482 15.95 30.56 -3.31
CA ARG A 482 14.75 31.42 -3.35
C ARG A 482 14.89 32.70 -2.54
N LEU A 483 15.96 32.86 -1.76
CA LEU A 483 16.28 34.11 -1.07
C LEU A 483 16.55 35.20 -2.11
N ASN A 484 15.57 36.07 -2.33
CA ASN A 484 15.68 37.11 -3.34
C ASN A 484 14.74 38.28 -3.02
N ALA A 485 15.30 39.50 -2.95
CA ALA A 485 14.50 40.70 -2.68
C ALA A 485 13.37 40.89 -3.70
N GLY A 486 13.59 40.48 -4.96
CA GLY A 486 12.60 40.52 -6.04
C GLY A 486 11.33 39.70 -5.81
N ASN A 487 11.34 38.77 -4.85
CA ASN A 487 10.14 38.00 -4.47
C ASN A 487 9.21 38.77 -3.53
N LEU A 488 9.75 39.71 -2.74
CA LEU A 488 9.04 40.42 -1.68
C LEU A 488 7.86 41.29 -2.16
N PRO A 489 7.87 41.94 -3.34
CA PRO A 489 6.68 42.66 -3.85
C PRO A 489 5.45 41.77 -3.99
N ALA A 490 5.64 40.51 -4.39
CA ALA A 490 4.54 39.56 -4.55
C ALA A 490 3.95 39.15 -3.19
N LEU A 491 4.82 38.85 -2.23
CA LEU A 491 4.43 38.53 -0.86
C LEU A 491 3.75 39.71 -0.15
N LEU A 492 4.26 40.94 -0.31
CA LEU A 492 3.64 42.15 0.24
C LEU A 492 2.26 42.40 -0.34
N LYS A 493 2.09 42.20 -1.65
CA LYS A 493 0.77 42.30 -2.30
C LYS A 493 -0.19 41.22 -1.81
N ALA A 494 0.27 39.99 -1.63
CA ALA A 494 -0.53 38.91 -1.08
C ALA A 494 -0.98 39.20 0.36
N ALA A 495 -0.07 39.70 1.20
CA ALA A 495 -0.36 40.11 2.57
C ALA A 495 -1.35 41.28 2.61
N GLU A 496 -1.16 42.30 1.76
CA GLU A 496 -2.10 43.42 1.61
C GLU A 496 -3.50 42.92 1.22
N ASN A 497 -3.62 42.09 0.18
CA ASN A 497 -4.89 41.48 -0.22
C ASN A 497 -5.56 40.70 0.92
N ALA A 498 -4.77 40.01 1.76
CA ALA A 498 -5.27 39.25 2.89
C ALA A 498 -5.79 40.12 4.05
N THR A 499 -5.50 41.42 4.07
CA THR A 499 -6.12 42.37 5.03
C THR A 499 -7.53 42.81 4.64
N HIS A 500 -8.00 42.39 3.47
CA HIS A 500 -9.33 42.68 2.92
C HIS A 500 -10.22 41.43 2.97
N PRO A 501 -10.80 41.06 4.13
CA PRO A 501 -11.60 39.84 4.27
C PRO A 501 -12.82 39.79 3.35
N GLU A 502 -13.29 40.94 2.85
CA GLU A 502 -14.32 41.06 1.81
C GLU A 502 -13.94 40.38 0.48
N THR A 503 -12.65 40.15 0.24
CA THR A 503 -12.15 39.38 -0.91
C THR A 503 -12.28 37.86 -0.73
N VAL A 504 -12.63 37.42 0.49
CA VAL A 504 -12.91 36.02 0.86
C VAL A 504 -14.25 35.96 1.64
N PRO A 505 -15.38 36.33 1.00
CA PRO A 505 -16.62 36.72 1.69
C PRO A 505 -17.28 35.63 2.54
N HIS A 506 -16.90 34.37 2.36
CA HIS A 506 -17.49 33.24 3.09
C HIS A 506 -16.54 32.59 4.11
N GLN A 507 -15.25 32.97 4.15
CA GLN A 507 -14.24 32.35 5.02
C GLN A 507 -13.16 33.35 5.49
N PRO A 508 -13.49 34.34 6.34
CA PRO A 508 -12.53 35.35 6.80
C PRO A 508 -11.28 34.77 7.48
N SER A 509 -11.41 33.63 8.16
CA SER A 509 -10.28 32.91 8.77
C SER A 509 -9.21 32.47 7.76
N GLN A 510 -9.59 32.25 6.49
CA GLN A 510 -8.61 31.94 5.44
C GLN A 510 -7.83 33.17 4.99
N ALA A 511 -8.42 34.36 5.03
CA ALA A 511 -7.71 35.60 4.77
C ALA A 511 -6.67 35.83 5.88
N GLU A 512 -7.05 35.65 7.14
CA GLU A 512 -6.12 35.73 8.27
C GLU A 512 -4.98 34.71 8.16
N ALA A 513 -5.29 33.44 7.87
CA ALA A 513 -4.27 32.41 7.68
C ALA A 513 -3.30 32.73 6.52
N ALA A 514 -3.82 33.29 5.42
CA ALA A 514 -3.00 33.76 4.30
C ALA A 514 -2.09 34.92 4.73
N TYR A 515 -2.61 35.91 5.46
CA TYR A 515 -1.83 37.03 5.98
C TYR A 515 -0.67 36.54 6.85
N VAL A 516 -0.95 35.64 7.81
CA VAL A 516 0.06 35.04 8.70
C VAL A 516 1.13 34.30 7.90
N SER A 517 0.73 33.49 6.92
CA SER A 517 1.66 32.73 6.08
C SER A 517 2.56 33.64 5.24
N CYS A 518 2.00 34.68 4.62
CA CYS A 518 2.76 35.63 3.80
C CYS A 518 3.67 36.52 4.64
N LYS A 519 3.23 36.94 5.83
CA LYS A 519 4.06 37.66 6.79
C LYS A 519 5.26 36.82 7.25
N THR A 520 5.02 35.56 7.61
CA THR A 520 6.09 34.63 8.01
C THR A 520 7.10 34.43 6.88
N ALA A 521 6.63 34.26 5.65
CA ALA A 521 7.51 34.14 4.48
C ALA A 521 8.35 35.41 4.25
N LEU A 522 7.75 36.61 4.35
CA LEU A 522 8.47 37.88 4.27
C LEU A 522 9.55 38.00 5.36
N GLU A 523 9.19 37.74 6.62
CA GLU A 523 10.11 37.75 7.75
C GLU A 523 11.28 36.79 7.52
N SER A 524 10.98 35.57 7.06
CA SER A 524 12.00 34.55 6.82
C SER A 524 13.02 34.96 5.75
N GLN A 525 12.59 35.67 4.69
CA GLN A 525 13.50 36.17 3.66
C GLN A 525 14.28 37.40 4.12
N LEU A 526 13.66 38.31 4.89
CA LEU A 526 14.31 39.53 5.40
C LEU A 526 15.28 39.29 6.56
N LYS A 527 15.30 38.07 7.14
CA LYS A 527 16.38 37.63 8.04
C LYS A 527 17.73 37.54 7.31
N ASP A 528 17.73 37.28 6.01
CA ASP A 528 18.94 37.33 5.21
C ASP A 528 19.39 38.78 5.00
N LYS A 529 20.64 39.08 5.38
CA LYS A 529 21.18 40.44 5.36
C LYS A 529 21.22 41.00 3.93
N THR A 530 21.61 40.20 2.94
CA THR A 530 21.75 40.63 1.55
C THR A 530 20.38 40.92 0.94
N VAL A 531 19.40 40.04 1.15
CA VAL A 531 18.01 40.27 0.72
C VAL A 531 17.44 41.53 1.36
N ARG A 532 17.66 41.74 2.67
CA ARG A 532 17.17 42.92 3.39
C ARG A 532 17.77 44.23 2.89
N GLU A 533 19.08 44.28 2.67
CA GLU A 533 19.77 45.45 2.14
C GLU A 533 19.30 45.78 0.72
N GLU A 534 19.16 44.77 -0.14
CA GLU A 534 18.66 44.97 -1.50
C GLU A 534 17.20 45.44 -1.52
N PHE A 535 16.35 44.85 -0.67
CA PHE A 535 14.96 45.26 -0.50
C PHE A 535 14.85 46.74 -0.12
N ARG A 536 15.58 47.18 0.91
CA ARG A 536 15.61 48.58 1.35
C ARG A 536 16.05 49.53 0.26
N ARG A 537 17.08 49.14 -0.51
CA ARG A 537 17.65 49.99 -1.56
C ARG A 537 16.74 50.08 -2.79
N ARG A 538 16.20 48.95 -3.27
CA ARG A 538 15.57 48.88 -4.60
C ARG A 538 14.06 48.85 -4.59
N ILE A 539 13.45 48.24 -3.57
CA ILE A 539 12.03 47.90 -3.59
C ILE A 539 11.25 48.80 -2.64
N TYR A 540 11.70 48.91 -1.40
CA TYR A 540 11.03 49.68 -0.34
C TYR A 540 10.64 51.12 -0.76
N PRO A 541 11.48 51.91 -1.46
CA PRO A 541 11.12 53.27 -1.85
C PRO A 541 9.87 53.34 -2.74
N SER A 542 9.66 52.31 -3.57
CA SER A 542 8.56 52.21 -4.54
C SER A 542 7.25 51.66 -3.97
N LEU A 543 7.23 51.25 -2.70
CA LEU A 543 6.05 50.64 -2.10
C LEU A 543 4.92 51.65 -1.87
N THR A 544 3.67 51.18 -1.99
CA THR A 544 2.47 51.94 -1.59
C THR A 544 2.44 52.14 -0.08
N PRO A 545 1.71 53.13 0.46
CA PRO A 545 1.61 53.35 1.90
C PRO A 545 1.17 52.10 2.69
N ALA A 546 0.19 51.34 2.16
CA ALA A 546 -0.28 50.11 2.79
C ALA A 546 0.82 49.03 2.85
N ARG A 547 1.57 48.83 1.77
CA ARG A 547 2.69 47.87 1.76
C ARG A 547 3.89 48.33 2.58
N LYS A 548 4.15 49.65 2.67
CA LYS A 548 5.17 50.19 3.57
C LYS A 548 4.84 49.87 5.01
N LYS A 549 3.58 50.07 5.44
CA LYS A 549 3.14 49.70 6.79
C LYS A 549 3.44 48.23 7.13
N ILE A 550 3.07 47.29 6.23
CA ILE A 550 3.36 45.86 6.43
C ILE A 550 4.88 45.61 6.48
N ALA A 551 5.66 46.24 5.59
CA ALA A 551 7.10 46.08 5.56
C ALA A 551 7.79 46.64 6.82
N ASP A 552 7.34 47.78 7.34
CA ASP A 552 7.88 48.43 8.54
C ASP A 552 7.66 47.57 9.80
N ASP A 553 6.46 46.97 9.93
CA ASP A 553 6.14 46.05 11.03
C ASP A 553 7.10 44.84 11.04
N ILE A 554 7.47 44.35 9.86
CA ILE A 554 8.37 43.20 9.68
C ILE A 554 9.84 43.58 9.88
N LEU A 555 10.28 44.71 9.33
CA LEU A 555 11.66 45.20 9.47
C LEU A 555 11.99 45.49 10.93
N THR A 556 11.06 46.09 11.68
CA THR A 556 11.23 46.36 13.12
C THR A 556 11.40 45.08 13.93
N THR A 557 10.78 43.98 13.50
CA THR A 557 10.85 42.67 14.17
C THR A 557 12.13 41.91 13.82
N THR A 558 12.66 42.09 12.60
CA THR A 558 13.87 41.37 12.11
C THR A 558 15.19 42.06 12.45
N GLU A 559 15.16 43.30 12.96
CA GLU A 559 16.34 44.03 13.45
C GLU A 559 16.57 43.92 14.96
N LYS A 560 15.59 43.39 15.69
CA LYS A 560 15.76 42.94 17.08
C LYS A 560 16.26 41.50 17.10
#